data_AF-A0A7G8WQC5-F1
#
_entry.id   AF-A0A7G8WQC5-F1
#
_cell.length_a   1.000
_cell.length_b   1.000
_cell.length_c   1.000
_cell.angle_alpha   90.00
_cell.angle_beta   90.00
_cell.angle_gamma   90.00
#
_symmetry.space_group_name_H-M   'P 1'
#
loop_
_entity.id
_entity.type
_entity.pdbx_description
1 polymer ?
#
loop_
_entity_poly.entity_id
_entity_poly.type
_entity_poly.pdbx_seq_one_letter_code
_entity_poly.pdbx_strand_id
1 'polypeptide(L)'
;MSDNIYKDYEAPSTGGVFLALEDNKPTKLRIASAPYIFQDLYKNKETGEERLSVRYAWVVINLTVPIEPVAQILRLPVTGFKNLQAFAADDEYGDPQGYGITITRKGTGKQTEYAIVPSPKAIPLTDEQKVLAGSVDLVGAIKNAIPLVDAHNGKPLPKPGADDESTAAVAPDQQRDRISTEADMMREIDLSDIPF
;
A
#
# COMPACT_ATOMS: atom_id res chain seq x y z
N MET A 1 25.69 16.75 -41.80
CA MET A 1 26.05 15.92 -40.63
C MET A 1 24.74 15.61 -39.94
N SER A 2 24.28 14.37 -40.02
CA SER A 2 22.99 13.97 -39.46
C SER A 2 23.24 13.56 -38.01
N ASP A 3 22.79 14.39 -37.07
CA ASP A 3 22.80 14.11 -35.64
C ASP A 3 21.98 12.83 -35.38
N ASN A 4 22.66 11.81 -34.88
CA ASN A 4 22.06 10.51 -34.63
C ASN A 4 21.47 10.55 -33.22
N ILE A 5 20.16 10.77 -33.13
CA ILE A 5 19.38 10.91 -31.88
C ILE A 5 19.58 9.71 -30.93
N TYR A 6 20.01 8.56 -31.46
CA TYR A 6 20.28 7.33 -30.70
C TYR A 6 21.65 7.31 -29.99
N LYS A 7 22.52 8.31 -30.21
CA LYS A 7 23.81 8.42 -29.51
C LYS A 7 23.77 9.27 -28.23
N ASP A 8 22.83 10.20 -28.12
CA ASP A 8 22.72 11.15 -26.99
C ASP A 8 21.47 10.94 -26.12
N TYR A 9 20.57 10.04 -26.50
CA TYR A 9 19.40 9.67 -25.71
C TYR A 9 19.63 8.32 -25.02
N GLU A 10 20.13 8.35 -23.78
CA GLU A 10 19.85 7.25 -22.85
C GLU A 10 18.37 7.34 -22.51
N ALA A 11 17.56 6.49 -23.15
CA ALA A 11 16.22 6.24 -22.68
C ALA A 11 16.35 5.89 -21.18
N PRO A 12 15.71 6.66 -20.27
CA PRO A 12 15.75 6.30 -18.87
C PRO A 12 15.27 4.86 -18.79
N SER A 13 16.01 3.99 -18.09
CA SER A 13 15.73 2.57 -17.94
C SER A 13 14.36 2.39 -17.27
N THR A 14 13.30 2.56 -18.07
CA THR A 14 11.91 2.72 -17.67
C THR A 14 11.13 1.58 -18.31
N GLY A 15 11.62 0.36 -18.09
CA GLY A 15 10.91 -0.89 -18.40
C GLY A 15 10.52 -1.65 -17.14
N GLY A 16 10.61 -1.01 -15.96
CA GLY A 16 10.28 -1.63 -14.69
C GLY A 16 8.85 -1.35 -14.26
N VAL A 17 8.22 -2.35 -13.64
CA VAL A 17 6.92 -2.23 -12.94
C VAL A 17 6.97 -1.13 -11.87
N PHE A 18 8.15 -0.80 -11.34
CA PHE A 18 8.33 0.25 -10.34
C PHE A 18 8.71 1.59 -10.96
N LEU A 19 8.11 2.66 -10.45
CA LEU A 19 8.49 4.03 -10.77
C LEU A 19 9.81 4.39 -10.08
N ALA A 20 10.85 4.67 -10.86
CA ALA A 20 12.10 5.21 -10.38
C ALA A 20 12.03 6.75 -10.36
N LEU A 21 12.08 7.34 -9.17
CA LEU A 21 12.17 8.79 -9.01
C LEU A 21 13.63 9.23 -9.06
N GLU A 22 13.96 10.02 -10.06
CA GLU A 22 15.28 10.64 -10.21
C GLU A 22 15.41 11.85 -9.28
N ASP A 23 16.61 12.04 -8.74
CA ASP A 23 16.89 13.13 -7.81
C ASP A 23 16.79 14.48 -8.53
N ASN A 24 16.07 15.42 -7.93
CA ASN A 24 15.80 16.78 -8.41
C ASN A 24 15.05 16.88 -9.75
N LYS A 25 14.49 15.78 -10.27
CA LYS A 25 13.63 15.83 -11.45
C LYS A 25 12.16 15.74 -11.07
N PRO A 26 11.31 16.69 -11.51
CA PRO A 26 9.88 16.61 -11.27
C PRO A 26 9.26 15.53 -12.18
N THR A 27 8.60 14.55 -11.57
CA THR A 27 7.85 13.52 -12.26
C THR A 27 6.36 13.81 -12.11
N LYS A 28 5.68 14.02 -13.24
CA LYS A 28 4.22 14.16 -13.28
C LYS A 28 3.60 12.79 -13.34
N LEU A 29 2.68 12.53 -12.44
CA LEU A 29 1.99 11.25 -12.35
C LEU A 29 0.57 11.41 -11.86
N ARG A 30 -0.24 10.38 -12.08
CA ARG A 30 -1.63 10.33 -11.62
C ARG A 30 -1.88 9.04 -10.86
N ILE A 31 -2.51 9.13 -9.69
CA ILE A 31 -2.85 7.95 -8.89
C ILE A 31 -4.06 7.28 -9.53
N ALA A 32 -3.94 5.98 -9.77
CA ALA A 32 -4.97 5.17 -10.42
C ALA A 32 -5.53 4.06 -9.52
N SER A 33 -4.89 3.77 -8.38
CA SER A 33 -5.35 2.76 -7.42
C SER A 33 -5.48 3.30 -6.00
N ALA A 34 -6.19 2.54 -5.17
CA ALA A 34 -6.15 2.73 -3.72
C ALA A 34 -4.72 2.46 -3.17
N PRO A 35 -4.34 3.07 -2.04
CA PRO A 35 -3.09 2.79 -1.37
C PRO A 35 -3.03 1.36 -0.83
N TYR A 36 -1.87 0.75 -0.98
CA TYR A 36 -1.46 -0.46 -0.27
C TYR A 36 -0.36 -0.12 0.73
N ILE A 37 -0.32 -0.86 1.83
CA ILE A 37 0.66 -0.71 2.89
C ILE A 37 1.43 -2.02 3.06
N PHE A 38 2.73 -1.91 3.27
CA PHE A 38 3.63 -3.05 3.45
C PHE A 38 4.80 -2.66 4.35
N GLN A 39 5.49 -3.68 4.85
CA GLN A 39 6.72 -3.52 5.61
C GLN A 39 7.91 -3.94 4.73
N ASP A 40 8.93 -3.10 4.69
CA ASP A 40 10.16 -3.32 3.93
C ASP A 40 11.34 -3.39 4.89
N LEU A 41 12.26 -4.33 4.66
CA LEU A 41 13.49 -4.47 5.43
C LEU A 41 14.56 -3.55 4.84
N TYR A 42 14.91 -2.50 5.58
CA TYR A 42 16.02 -1.65 5.20
C TYR A 42 17.25 -1.95 6.05
N LYS A 43 18.33 -2.35 5.39
CA LYS A 43 19.64 -2.54 6.01
C LYS A 43 20.41 -1.23 6.02
N ASN A 44 20.75 -0.75 7.21
CA ASN A 44 21.63 0.41 7.34
C ASN A 44 23.04 0.01 6.85
N LYS A 45 23.51 0.68 5.78
CA LYS A 45 24.83 0.39 5.19
C LYS A 45 26.00 0.64 6.15
N GLU A 46 25.82 1.49 7.16
CA GLU A 46 26.88 1.85 8.11
C GLU A 46 26.92 0.94 9.35
N THR A 47 25.76 0.59 9.91
CA THR A 47 25.69 -0.20 11.15
C THR A 47 25.40 -1.68 10.91
N GLY A 48 24.98 -2.05 9.70
CA GLY A 48 24.53 -3.40 9.38
C GLY A 48 23.17 -3.77 10.00
N GLU A 49 22.57 -2.90 10.80
CA GLU A 49 21.27 -3.12 11.44
C GLU A 49 20.15 -3.19 10.41
N GLU A 50 19.33 -4.22 10.53
CA GLU A 50 18.09 -4.36 9.77
C GLU A 50 16.96 -3.68 10.53
N ARG A 51 16.28 -2.75 9.87
CA ARG A 51 15.11 -2.07 10.43
C ARG A 51 13.92 -2.27 9.52
N LEU A 52 12.79 -2.59 10.15
CA LEU A 52 11.50 -2.61 9.48
C LEU A 52 11.05 -1.16 9.22
N SER A 53 10.69 -0.87 7.98
CA SER A 53 10.16 0.41 7.55
C SER A 53 8.79 0.21 6.93
N VAL A 54 7.80 0.94 7.44
CA VAL A 54 6.47 0.96 6.83
C VAL A 54 6.50 1.83 5.58
N ARG A 55 5.99 1.29 4.48
CA ARG A 55 5.90 1.97 3.19
C ARG A 55 4.51 1.82 2.60
N TYR A 56 4.21 2.74 1.71
CA TYR A 56 2.94 2.79 0.98
C TYR A 56 3.21 2.67 -0.51
N ALA A 57 2.33 1.98 -1.21
CA ALA A 57 2.40 1.78 -2.64
C ALA A 57 1.09 2.15 -3.32
N TRP A 58 1.20 2.66 -4.54
CA TRP A 58 0.09 2.97 -5.42
C TRP A 58 0.44 2.56 -6.85
N VAL A 59 -0.55 2.13 -7.62
CA VAL A 59 -0.46 2.15 -9.08
C VAL A 59 -0.67 3.58 -9.54
N VAL A 60 0.29 4.08 -10.30
CA VAL A 60 0.30 5.42 -10.85
C VAL A 60 0.53 5.37 -12.34
N ILE A 61 0.06 6.38 -13.03
CA ILE A 61 0.29 6.58 -14.45
C ILE A 61 1.31 7.68 -14.60
N ASN A 62 2.45 7.35 -15.21
CA ASN A 62 3.50 8.32 -15.48
C ASN A 62 3.10 9.18 -16.67
N LEU A 63 2.88 10.48 -16.41
CA LEU A 63 2.51 11.49 -17.40
C LEU A 63 3.73 12.33 -17.83
N THR A 64 4.93 11.95 -17.39
CA THR A 64 6.18 12.64 -17.76
C THR A 64 6.64 12.23 -19.15
N VAL A 65 6.31 11.01 -19.58
CA VAL A 65 6.61 10.51 -20.93
C VAL A 65 5.54 11.04 -21.90
N PRO A 66 5.91 11.86 -22.91
CA PRO A 66 4.94 12.53 -23.76
C PRO A 66 4.30 11.62 -24.83
N ILE A 67 4.85 10.43 -25.06
CA ILE A 67 4.47 9.56 -26.18
C ILE A 67 3.45 8.50 -25.74
N GLU A 68 3.68 7.82 -24.62
CA GLU A 68 2.75 6.82 -24.09
C GLU A 68 2.70 6.90 -22.54
N PRO A 69 1.51 6.99 -21.94
CA PRO A 69 1.36 6.93 -20.49
C PRO A 69 1.68 5.51 -20.00
N VAL A 70 2.65 5.39 -19.09
CA VAL A 70 3.07 4.07 -18.55
C VAL A 70 2.51 3.89 -17.14
N ALA A 71 1.84 2.77 -16.89
CA ALA A 71 1.41 2.39 -15.55
C ALA A 71 2.60 1.80 -14.76
N GLN A 72 2.87 2.35 -13.58
CA GLN A 72 4.00 1.98 -12.73
C GLN A 72 3.58 2.00 -11.25
N ILE A 73 4.35 1.34 -10.39
CA ILE A 73 4.14 1.31 -8.94
C ILE A 73 4.99 2.40 -8.30
N LEU A 74 4.32 3.38 -7.70
CA LEU A 74 4.95 4.39 -6.85
C LEU A 74 5.07 3.84 -5.43
N ARG A 75 6.26 3.92 -4.84
CA ARG A 75 6.51 3.59 -3.43
C ARG A 75 6.93 4.85 -2.67
N LEU A 76 6.23 5.18 -1.59
CA LEU A 76 6.58 6.30 -0.72
C LEU A 76 6.74 5.86 0.74
N PRO A 77 7.62 6.52 1.51
CA PRO A 77 7.66 6.37 2.95
C PRO A 77 6.45 7.06 3.61
N VAL A 78 6.31 6.85 4.92
CA VAL A 78 5.27 7.47 5.76
C VAL A 78 5.20 8.99 5.58
N THR A 79 6.33 9.68 5.41
CA THR A 79 6.36 11.14 5.19
C THR A 79 5.68 11.55 3.89
N GLY A 80 5.93 10.83 2.79
CA GLY A 80 5.25 11.06 1.51
C GLY A 80 3.75 10.76 1.59
N PHE A 81 3.35 9.71 2.33
CA PHE A 81 1.95 9.41 2.58
C PHE A 81 1.24 10.54 3.35
N LYS A 82 1.87 11.07 4.41
CA LYS A 82 1.29 12.19 5.19
C LYS A 82 1.06 13.44 4.35
N ASN A 83 1.96 13.73 3.40
CA ASN A 83 1.77 14.84 2.46
C ASN A 83 0.53 14.61 1.57
N LEU A 84 0.35 13.40 1.04
CA LEU A 84 -0.85 13.05 0.26
C LEU A 84 -2.12 13.10 1.12
N GLN A 85 -2.06 12.63 2.37
CA GLN A 85 -3.17 12.70 3.31
C GLN A 85 -3.57 14.15 3.62
N ALA A 86 -2.61 15.07 3.73
CA ALA A 86 -2.89 16.48 3.95
C ALA A 86 -3.68 17.08 2.79
N PHE A 87 -3.34 16.75 1.54
CA PHE A 87 -4.14 17.17 0.38
C PHE A 87 -5.52 16.51 0.33
N ALA A 88 -5.62 15.24 0.75
CA ALA A 88 -6.89 14.53 0.82
C ALA A 88 -7.87 15.12 1.86
N ALA A 89 -7.34 15.76 2.90
CA ALA A 89 -8.11 16.45 3.94
C ALA A 89 -8.44 17.90 3.58
N ASP A 90 -7.84 18.44 2.52
CA ASP A 90 -8.08 19.80 2.03
C ASP A 90 -9.35 19.83 1.16
N ASP A 91 -10.25 20.77 1.45
CA ASP A 91 -11.53 20.92 0.74
C ASP A 91 -11.35 21.35 -0.73
N GLU A 92 -10.24 22.06 -1.03
CA GLU A 92 -9.93 22.52 -2.39
C GLU A 92 -9.50 21.36 -3.31
N TYR A 93 -8.80 20.37 -2.76
CA TYR A 93 -8.23 19.26 -3.53
C TYR A 93 -9.02 17.96 -3.43
N GLY A 94 -9.43 17.57 -2.22
CA GLY A 94 -10.11 16.31 -1.97
C GLY A 94 -9.30 15.08 -2.41
N ASP A 95 -9.97 14.09 -3.01
CA ASP A 95 -9.34 12.79 -3.31
C ASP A 95 -8.15 12.92 -4.30
N PRO A 96 -6.94 12.46 -3.92
CA PRO A 96 -5.75 12.46 -4.77
C PRO A 96 -5.85 11.62 -6.05
N GLN A 97 -6.87 10.78 -6.22
CA GLN A 97 -7.18 10.12 -7.49
C GLN A 97 -7.82 11.08 -8.52
N GLY A 98 -8.38 12.19 -8.05
CA GLY A 98 -9.09 13.19 -8.86
C GLY A 98 -8.18 14.08 -9.69
N TYR A 99 -6.92 14.26 -9.28
CA TYR A 99 -5.98 15.20 -9.89
C TYR A 99 -4.61 14.57 -10.20
N GLY A 100 -3.83 15.27 -11.03
CA GLY A 100 -2.44 14.90 -11.28
C GLY A 100 -1.54 15.44 -10.18
N ILE A 101 -0.47 14.73 -9.83
CA ILE A 101 0.53 15.18 -8.87
C ILE A 101 1.91 15.23 -9.51
N THR A 102 2.70 16.21 -9.10
CA THR A 102 4.11 16.30 -9.44
C THR A 102 4.91 15.93 -8.22
N ILE A 103 5.67 14.83 -8.30
CA ILE A 103 6.56 14.39 -7.23
C ILE A 103 7.99 14.77 -7.61
N THR A 104 8.69 15.45 -6.72
CA THR A 104 10.13 15.71 -6.84
C THR A 104 10.82 15.13 -5.63
N ARG A 105 11.79 14.26 -5.87
CA ARG A 105 12.68 13.73 -4.84
C ARG A 105 13.86 14.68 -4.67
N LYS A 106 14.05 15.24 -3.47
CA LYS A 106 15.17 16.13 -3.14
C LYS A 106 16.11 15.45 -2.15
N GLY A 107 17.41 15.69 -2.31
CA GLY A 107 18.45 15.21 -1.40
C GLY A 107 19.05 13.85 -1.76
N THR A 108 20.17 13.52 -1.12
CA THR A 108 20.95 12.29 -1.36
C THR A 108 21.09 11.49 -0.07
N GLY A 109 21.00 10.15 -0.19
CA GLY A 109 21.14 9.25 0.97
C GLY A 109 20.05 9.41 2.04
N LYS A 110 20.46 9.65 3.28
CA LYS A 110 19.58 9.65 4.48
C LYS A 110 18.70 10.91 4.60
N GLN A 111 18.94 11.94 3.80
CA GLN A 111 18.15 13.18 3.77
C GLN A 111 17.32 13.27 2.49
N THR A 112 16.55 12.21 2.20
CA THR A 112 15.65 12.22 1.04
C THR A 112 14.31 12.85 1.45
N GLU A 113 13.95 13.96 0.83
CA GLU A 113 12.66 14.61 0.97
C GLU A 113 11.81 14.43 -0.29
N TYR A 114 10.50 14.27 -0.11
CA TYR A 114 9.56 14.17 -1.21
C TYR A 114 8.69 15.44 -1.23
N ALA A 115 8.90 16.29 -2.22
CA ALA A 115 8.04 17.41 -2.51
C ALA A 115 6.91 16.93 -3.43
N ILE A 116 5.67 16.97 -2.95
CA ILE A 116 4.49 16.60 -3.72
C ILE A 116 3.70 17.87 -3.96
N VAL A 117 3.48 18.20 -5.23
CA VAL A 117 2.73 19.39 -5.64
C VAL A 117 1.52 18.94 -6.46
N PRO A 118 0.27 19.23 -6.02
CA PRO A 118 -0.91 18.93 -6.80
C PRO A 118 -0.94 19.81 -8.05
N SER A 119 -1.38 19.24 -9.17
CA SER A 119 -1.58 19.94 -10.42
C SER A 119 -3.08 20.16 -10.64
N PRO A 120 -3.58 21.41 -10.60
CA PRO A 120 -5.02 21.72 -10.63
C PRO A 120 -5.68 21.42 -11.98
N LYS A 121 -4.91 21.18 -13.06
CA LYS A 121 -5.45 20.71 -14.33
C LYS A 121 -5.73 19.21 -14.24
N ALA A 122 -6.92 18.86 -13.74
CA ALA A 122 -7.45 17.51 -13.75
C ALA A 122 -7.68 17.06 -15.20
N ILE A 123 -6.70 16.38 -15.80
CA ILE A 123 -6.89 15.65 -17.05
C ILE A 123 -7.47 14.30 -16.64
N PRO A 124 -8.80 14.05 -16.78
CA PRO A 124 -9.40 12.80 -16.35
C PRO A 124 -8.67 11.61 -16.98
N LEU A 125 -8.54 10.49 -16.26
CA LEU A 125 -7.95 9.29 -16.84
C LEU A 125 -8.75 8.90 -18.08
N THR A 126 -8.05 8.69 -19.19
CA THR A 126 -8.65 8.04 -20.36
C THR A 126 -8.97 6.58 -20.02
N ASP A 127 -9.91 5.97 -20.74
CA ASP A 127 -10.28 4.58 -20.44
C ASP A 127 -9.11 3.60 -20.71
N GLU A 128 -8.26 3.90 -21.69
CA GLU A 128 -7.01 3.18 -21.95
C GLU A 128 -6.07 3.17 -20.74
N GLN A 129 -5.95 4.33 -20.07
CA GLN A 129 -5.14 4.50 -18.88
C GLN A 129 -5.66 3.69 -17.68
N LYS A 130 -6.98 3.56 -17.53
CA LYS A 130 -7.60 2.71 -16.50
C LYS A 130 -7.31 1.23 -16.76
N VAL A 131 -7.36 0.79 -18.02
CA VAL A 131 -7.02 -0.58 -18.40
C VAL A 131 -5.55 -0.88 -18.11
N LEU A 132 -4.64 0.04 -18.46
CA LEU A 132 -3.21 -0.09 -18.14
C LEU A 132 -2.97 -0.19 -16.63
N ALA A 133 -3.61 0.66 -15.83
CA ALA A 133 -3.51 0.59 -14.38
C ALA A 133 -4.04 -0.75 -13.81
N GLY A 134 -5.12 -1.28 -14.38
CA GLY A 134 -5.68 -2.58 -13.99
C GLY A 134 -4.79 -3.77 -14.35
N SER A 135 -3.90 -3.63 -15.33
CA SER A 135 -2.97 -4.70 -15.71
C SER A 135 -1.75 -4.83 -14.78
N VAL A 136 -1.49 -3.81 -13.95
CA VAL A 136 -0.37 -3.81 -13.00
C VAL A 136 -0.78 -4.53 -11.72
N ASP A 137 -0.24 -5.73 -11.53
CA ASP A 137 -0.41 -6.48 -10.29
C ASP A 137 0.48 -5.93 -9.17
N LEU A 138 -0.08 -5.03 -8.36
CA LEU A 138 0.61 -4.46 -7.19
C LEU A 138 0.88 -5.52 -6.11
N VAL A 139 -0.06 -6.45 -5.90
CA VAL A 139 0.04 -7.47 -4.84
C VAL A 139 1.11 -8.50 -5.19
N GLY A 140 1.17 -8.92 -6.45
CA GLY A 140 2.25 -9.78 -6.94
C GLY A 140 3.61 -9.08 -6.95
N ALA A 141 3.66 -7.78 -7.24
CA ALA A 141 4.90 -7.02 -7.27
C ALA A 141 5.48 -6.73 -5.87
N ILE A 142 4.62 -6.56 -4.86
CA ILE A 142 5.03 -6.28 -3.48
C ILE A 142 4.55 -7.41 -2.57
N LYS A 143 5.45 -8.35 -2.27
CA LYS A 143 5.20 -9.37 -1.26
C LYS A 143 4.76 -8.71 0.04
N ASN A 144 3.69 -9.23 0.66
CA ASN A 144 3.14 -8.76 1.94
C ASN A 144 2.47 -7.37 1.91
N ALA A 145 2.09 -6.87 0.73
CA ALA A 145 1.23 -5.70 0.64
C ALA A 145 -0.22 -6.05 0.99
N ILE A 146 -0.84 -5.25 1.86
CA ILE A 146 -2.28 -5.31 2.13
C ILE A 146 -2.94 -3.98 1.74
N PRO A 147 -4.21 -4.00 1.30
CA PRO A 147 -4.97 -2.77 1.09
C PRO A 147 -4.99 -1.92 2.36
N LEU A 148 -4.86 -0.59 2.23
CA LEU A 148 -4.89 0.29 3.40
C LEU A 148 -6.22 0.19 4.17
N VAL A 149 -7.32 -0.10 3.48
CA VAL A 149 -8.64 -0.31 4.08
C VAL A 149 -8.62 -1.50 5.05
N ASP A 150 -7.95 -2.60 4.69
CA ASP A 150 -7.83 -3.77 5.56
C ASP A 150 -6.99 -3.46 6.80
N ALA A 151 -5.90 -2.71 6.62
CA ALA A 151 -5.06 -2.26 7.73
C ALA A 151 -5.83 -1.33 8.69
N HIS A 152 -6.66 -0.43 8.14
CA HIS A 152 -7.56 0.42 8.92
C HIS A 152 -8.60 -0.40 9.69
N ASN A 153 -9.09 -1.50 9.12
CA ASN A 153 -10.03 -2.43 9.76
C ASN A 153 -9.36 -3.36 10.79
N GLY A 154 -8.10 -3.11 11.14
CA GLY A 154 -7.39 -3.84 12.21
C GLY A 154 -6.62 -5.08 11.75
N LYS A 155 -6.51 -5.34 10.44
CA LYS A 155 -5.69 -6.44 9.93
C LYS A 155 -4.19 -6.12 10.16
N PRO A 156 -3.43 -6.99 10.85
CA PRO A 156 -2.01 -6.73 11.10
C PRO A 156 -1.21 -6.77 9.80
N LEU A 157 -0.18 -5.90 9.72
CA LEU A 157 0.75 -5.92 8.60
C LEU A 157 1.56 -7.22 8.60
N PRO A 158 1.67 -7.93 7.47
CA PRO A 158 2.51 -9.11 7.41
C PRO A 158 4.00 -8.70 7.52
N LYS A 159 4.76 -9.43 8.33
CA LYS A 159 6.20 -9.18 8.50
C LYS A 159 6.97 -9.68 7.28
N PRO A 160 7.92 -8.90 6.75
CA PRO A 160 8.76 -9.34 5.64
C PRO A 160 9.66 -10.49 6.10
N GLY A 161 9.66 -11.60 5.38
CA GLY A 161 10.40 -12.81 5.75
C GLY A 161 9.66 -13.74 6.73
N ALA A 162 8.41 -13.47 7.06
CA ALA A 162 7.52 -14.52 7.55
C ALA A 162 7.16 -15.38 6.33
N ASP A 163 7.98 -16.40 6.07
CA ASP A 163 7.56 -17.52 5.23
C ASP A 163 6.20 -18.00 5.76
N ASP A 164 5.31 -18.39 4.85
CA ASP A 164 3.95 -18.85 5.10
C ASP A 164 3.87 -19.87 6.26
N GLU A 165 3.79 -19.37 7.48
CA GLU A 165 3.29 -20.09 8.65
C GLU A 165 2.08 -19.31 9.20
N SER A 166 1.23 -18.86 8.28
CA SER A 166 -0.20 -18.76 8.53
C SER A 166 -0.90 -19.84 7.71
N THR A 167 -0.50 -21.09 7.92
CA THR A 167 -1.52 -22.10 8.17
C THR A 167 -2.39 -21.53 9.28
N ALA A 168 -3.50 -20.90 8.89
CA ALA A 168 -4.67 -20.92 9.73
C ALA A 168 -4.94 -22.41 9.96
N ALA A 169 -4.34 -22.96 11.02
CA ALA A 169 -4.90 -24.07 11.72
C ALA A 169 -6.26 -23.58 12.17
N VAL A 170 -7.24 -23.74 11.27
CA VAL A 170 -8.59 -24.09 11.63
C VAL A 170 -8.37 -25.22 12.61
N ALA A 171 -8.42 -24.90 13.90
CA ALA A 171 -8.51 -25.93 14.91
C ALA A 171 -9.65 -26.82 14.42
N PRO A 172 -9.41 -28.12 14.17
CA PRO A 172 -10.51 -29.00 13.88
C PRO A 172 -11.47 -28.82 15.04
N ASP A 173 -12.70 -28.45 14.70
CA ASP A 173 -13.85 -28.43 15.58
C ASP A 173 -13.90 -29.81 16.24
N GLN A 174 -13.22 -29.93 17.38
CA GLN A 174 -13.30 -31.09 18.22
C GLN A 174 -14.69 -31.01 18.81
N GLN A 175 -15.60 -31.67 18.10
CA GLN A 175 -16.69 -32.43 18.67
C GLN A 175 -16.27 -32.92 20.06
N ARG A 176 -16.60 -32.12 21.08
CA ARG A 176 -16.76 -32.62 22.43
C ARG A 176 -18.24 -32.86 22.59
N ASP A 177 -18.61 -34.07 22.19
CA ASP A 177 -19.58 -34.91 22.88
C ASP A 177 -20.06 -34.27 24.20
N ARG A 178 -21.18 -33.55 24.13
CA ARG A 178 -22.05 -33.39 25.29
C ARG A 178 -22.99 -34.58 25.27
N ILE A 179 -22.45 -35.71 25.70
CA ILE A 179 -23.23 -36.82 26.24
C ILE A 179 -24.01 -36.24 27.43
N SER A 180 -25.34 -36.33 27.33
CA SER A 180 -26.26 -36.10 28.42
C SER A 180 -25.89 -37.00 29.60
N THR A 181 -25.56 -36.38 30.75
CA THR A 181 -25.52 -37.10 32.02
C THR A 181 -26.68 -36.58 32.87
N GLU A 182 -27.77 -37.34 32.86
CA GLU A 182 -28.91 -37.28 33.78
C GLU A 182 -28.49 -37.62 35.23
N ALA A 183 -27.63 -36.82 35.86
CA ALA A 183 -27.12 -37.14 37.19
C ALA A 183 -26.94 -35.93 38.14
N ASP A 184 -27.68 -34.83 37.93
CA ASP A 184 -27.85 -33.82 38.99
C ASP A 184 -29.33 -33.64 39.30
N MET A 185 -29.82 -34.69 39.96
CA MET A 185 -31.05 -34.77 40.69
C MET A 185 -31.17 -33.62 41.70
N MET A 186 -32.33 -32.98 41.69
CA MET A 186 -33.17 -32.73 42.87
C MET A 186 -32.45 -32.29 44.17
N ARG A 187 -32.69 -31.03 44.55
CA ARG A 187 -33.13 -30.73 45.91
C ARG A 187 -34.43 -29.94 45.87
N GLU A 188 -35.49 -30.71 46.05
CA GLU A 188 -36.73 -30.43 46.76
C GLU A 188 -36.61 -29.20 47.68
N ILE A 189 -37.33 -28.12 47.37
CA ILE A 189 -37.67 -27.10 48.34
C ILE A 189 -38.99 -27.56 48.95
N ASP A 190 -38.92 -28.00 50.20
CA ASP A 190 -40.06 -28.42 51.01
C ASP A 190 -40.91 -27.19 51.34
N LEU A 191 -42.19 -27.19 50.93
CA LEU A 191 -43.15 -26.10 51.17
C LEU A 191 -43.63 -26.03 52.64
N SER A 192 -43.07 -26.84 53.55
CA SER A 192 -43.38 -26.78 54.98
C SER A 192 -42.64 -25.67 55.76
N ASP A 193 -41.77 -24.90 55.12
CA ASP A 193 -41.00 -23.80 55.74
C ASP A 193 -41.69 -22.42 55.66
N ILE A 194 -43.00 -22.39 55.37
CA ILE A 194 -43.81 -21.16 55.42
C ILE A 194 -44.37 -21.02 56.85
N PRO A 195 -43.97 -19.99 57.62
CA PRO A 195 -44.53 -19.75 58.95
C PRO A 195 -46.02 -19.39 58.86
N PHE A 196 -46.81 -19.98 59.76
CA PHE A 196 -48.27 -19.82 59.93
C PHE A 196 -48.76 -18.37 59.94
#